data_AF-A0A081NJ07-F1
#
_entry.id   AF-A0A081NJ07-F1
#
_cell.length_a   1.000
_cell.length_b   1.000
_cell.length_c   1.000
_cell.angle_alpha   90.00
_cell.angle_beta   90.00
_cell.angle_gamma   90.00
#
_symmetry.space_group_name_H-M   'P 1'
#
loop_
_entity.id
_entity.type
_entity.pdbx_description
1 polymer ?
#
loop_
_entity_poly.entity_id
_entity_poly.type
_entity_poly.pdbx_seq_one_letter_code
_entity_poly.pdbx_strand_id
1 'polypeptide(L)' 'MLKKTESLTLLLPMFILASEPVLAHPGHDHSHWSAAMIHALWIAPVILATGFAVYRFRKNKHSKGQE' A
#
# COMPACT_ATOMS: atom_id res chain seq x y z
N MET A 1 12.72 -7.49 -22.54
CA MET A 1 11.31 -7.46 -22.07
C MET A 1 11.24 -8.17 -20.73
N LEU A 2 11.22 -7.44 -19.62
CA LEU A 2 11.05 -8.07 -18.30
C LEU A 2 9.65 -8.68 -18.22
N LYS A 3 9.55 -9.97 -17.89
CA LYS A 3 8.27 -10.64 -17.62
C LYS A 3 7.66 -9.96 -16.38
N LYS A 4 6.37 -9.63 -16.41
CA LYS A 4 5.67 -8.84 -15.35
C LYS A 4 5.84 -9.40 -13.94
N THR A 5 6.17 -10.69 -13.81
CA THR A 5 6.47 -11.37 -12.54
C THR A 5 7.83 -11.00 -11.97
N GLU A 6 8.84 -10.80 -12.82
CA GLU A 6 10.21 -10.44 -12.42
C GLU A 6 10.28 -9.04 -11.79
N SER A 7 9.46 -8.12 -12.31
CA SER A 7 9.38 -6.74 -11.83
C SER A 7 8.83 -6.66 -10.40
N LEU A 8 7.88 -7.51 -10.03
CA LEU A 8 7.29 -7.51 -8.69
C LEU A 8 8.26 -8.11 -7.65
N THR A 9 9.02 -9.13 -8.04
CA THR A 9 10.04 -9.76 -7.19
C THR A 9 11.18 -8.79 -6.83
N LEU A 10 11.50 -7.84 -7.71
CA LEU A 10 12.54 -6.83 -7.47
C LEU A 10 12.08 -5.63 -6.62
N LEU A 11 10.78 -5.31 -6.64
CA LEU A 11 10.25 -4.15 -5.91
C LEU A 11 10.16 -4.38 -4.40
N LEU A 12 9.84 -5.61 -3.97
CA LEU A 12 9.71 -5.96 -2.55
C LEU A 12 11.03 -5.78 -1.76
N PRO A 13 12.19 -6.31 -2.19
CA PRO A 13 13.45 -6.11 -1.49
C PRO A 13 13.91 -4.64 -1.53
N MET A 14 13.63 -3.91 -2.60
CA MET A 14 13.97 -2.48 -2.71
C MET A 14 13.18 -1.63 -1.71
N PHE A 15 11.92 -2.00 -1.43
CA PHE A 15 11.09 -1.35 -0.40
C PHE A 15 11.61 -1.61 1.02
N ILE A 16 12.11 -2.83 1.29
CA ILE A 16 12.72 -3.19 2.57
C ILE A 16 14.03 -2.41 2.77
N LEU A 17 14.86 -2.27 1.73
CA LEU A 17 16.11 -1.51 1.81
C LEU A 17 15.88 0.01 1.98
N ALA A 18 14.76 0.53 1.49
CA ALA A 18 14.39 1.95 1.63
C ALA A 18 13.69 2.27 2.97
N SER A 19 13.40 1.26 3.80
CA SER A 19 12.77 1.44 5.10
C SER A 19 13.80 1.94 6.13
N GLU A 20 13.88 3.26 6.34
CA GLU A 20 14.65 3.79 7.46
C GLU A 20 14.02 3.38 8.80
N PRO A 21 14.84 3.01 9.81
CA PRO A 21 14.34 2.79 11.15
C PRO A 21 13.85 4.14 11.70
N VAL A 22 12.53 4.30 11.80
CA VAL A 22 11.94 5.43 12.51
C VAL A 22 12.27 5.27 13.99
N LEU A 23 13.39 5.87 14.42
CA LEU A 23 13.79 6.01 15.82
C LEU A 23 12.86 7.03 16.48
N ALA A 24 11.61 6.63 16.69
CA ALA A 24 10.69 7.39 17.51
C ALA A 24 11.22 7.40 18.95
N HIS A 25 11.59 8.59 19.43
CA HIS A 25 11.98 8.79 20.82
C HIS A 25 10.83 8.36 21.76
N PRO A 26 11.11 7.80 22.94
CA PRO A 26 10.06 7.36 23.84
C PRO A 26 9.18 8.53 24.31
N GLY A 27 7.88 8.49 24.00
CA GLY A 27 6.83 9.05 24.86
C GLY A 27 6.16 10.38 24.48
N HIS A 28 6.28 10.92 23.26
CA HIS A 28 5.59 12.20 22.93
C HIS A 28 5.07 12.36 21.49
N ASP A 29 5.31 11.41 20.59
CA ASP A 29 4.94 11.48 19.18
C ASP A 29 3.45 11.18 18.91
N HIS A 30 2.82 10.36 19.76
CA HIS A 30 1.39 10.04 19.67
C HIS A 30 0.46 11.12 20.21
N SER A 31 0.96 12.02 21.08
CA SER A 31 0.18 13.14 21.64
C SER A 31 0.19 14.37 20.72
N HIS A 32 0.97 14.36 19.64
CA HIS A 32 1.01 15.46 18.70
C HIS A 32 -0.30 15.51 17.88
N TRP A 33 -0.85 16.72 17.68
CA TRP A 33 -2.13 16.92 17.00
C TRP A 33 -2.17 16.34 15.57
N SER A 34 -1.02 16.25 14.90
CA SER A 34 -0.91 15.65 13.56
C SER A 34 -0.77 14.13 13.55
N ALA A 35 -0.62 13.47 14.71
CA ALA A 35 -0.37 12.03 14.79
C ALA A 35 -1.47 11.23 14.09
N ALA A 36 -2.74 11.57 14.32
CA ALA A 36 -3.88 10.92 13.66
C ALA A 36 -3.83 11.05 12.13
N MET A 37 -3.45 12.23 11.62
CA MET A 37 -3.34 12.47 10.19
C MET A 37 -2.18 11.68 9.57
N ILE A 38 -1.04 11.58 10.26
CA ILE A 38 0.10 10.77 9.81
C ILE A 38 -0.28 9.28 9.74
N HIS A 39 -0.98 8.75 10.74
CA HIS A 39 -1.46 7.37 10.73
C HIS A 39 -2.45 7.13 9.58
N ALA A 40 -3.36 8.07 9.33
CA ALA A 40 -4.31 7.99 8.22
C ALA A 40 -3.60 7.98 6.86
N LEU A 41 -2.61 8.86 6.67
CA LEU A 41 -1.81 8.92 5.44
C LEU A 41 -0.97 7.65 5.25
N TRP A 42 -0.48 7.04 6.32
CA TRP A 42 0.28 5.79 6.25
C TRP A 42 -0.58 4.61 5.78
N ILE A 43 -1.83 4.50 6.24
CA ILE A 43 -2.73 3.40 5.84
C ILE A 43 -3.45 3.66 4.50
N ALA A 44 -3.55 4.91 4.07
CA ALA A 44 -4.29 5.29 2.85
C ALA A 44 -3.87 4.53 1.57
N PRO A 45 -2.57 4.31 1.27
CA PRO A 45 -2.16 3.56 0.08
C PRO A 45 -2.70 2.12 0.06
N VAL A 46 -2.75 1.46 1.23
CA VAL A 46 -3.27 0.09 1.37
C VAL A 46 -4.77 0.06 1.08
N ILE A 47 -5.51 1.03 1.61
CA ILE A 47 -6.96 1.14 1.39
C ILE A 47 -7.24 1.39 -0.09
N LEU A 48 -6.53 2.33 -0.72
CA LEU A 48 -6.72 2.65 -2.14
C LEU A 48 -6.38 1.48 -3.05
N ALA A 49 -5.25 0.81 -2.82
CA ALA A 49 -4.84 -0.36 -3.60
C ALA A 49 -5.86 -1.50 -3.48
N THR A 50 -6.32 -1.78 -2.25
CA THR A 50 -7.32 -2.83 -1.99
C THR A 50 -8.65 -2.50 -2.65
N GLY A 51 -9.14 -1.26 -2.49
CA GLY A 51 -10.39 -0.79 -3.10
C GLY A 51 -10.33 -0.87 -4.63
N PHE A 52 -9.22 -0.44 -5.23
CA PHE A 52 -9.00 -0.53 -6.68
C PHE A 52 -8.96 -1.98 -7.18
N ALA A 53 -8.26 -2.86 -6.47
CA ALA A 53 -8.22 -4.28 -6.82
C ALA A 53 -9.63 -4.90 -6.80
N VAL A 54 -10.39 -4.69 -5.73
CA VAL A 54 -11.78 -5.16 -5.60
C VAL A 54 -12.65 -4.61 -6.73
N TYR A 55 -12.56 -3.31 -7.02
CA TYR A 55 -13.29 -2.69 -8.13
C TYR A 55 -12.99 -3.38 -9.48
N ARG A 56 -11.71 -3.63 -9.79
CA ARG A 56 -11.29 -4.30 -11.03
C ARG A 56 -11.76 -5.75 -11.07
N PHE A 57 -11.67 -6.48 -9.96
CA PHE A 57 -12.15 -7.87 -9.89
C PHE A 57 -13.66 -7.97 -10.13
N ARG A 58 -14.45 -7.07 -9.54
CA ARG A 58 -15.91 -7.03 -9.73
C ARG A 58 -16.27 -6.69 -11.18
N LYS A 59 -15.61 -5.68 -11.78
CA LYS A 59 -15.82 -5.31 -13.18
C LYS A 59 -15.51 -6.48 -14.14
N ASN A 60 -14.41 -7.19 -13.91
CA ASN A 60 -14.02 -8.32 -14.75
C ASN A 60 -15.00 -9.50 -14.67
N LYS A 61 -15.63 -9.74 -13.50
CA LYS A 61 -16.68 -10.77 -13.37
C LYS A 61 -17.96 -10.39 -14.11
N HIS A 62 -18.35 -9.12 -14.06
CA HIS A 62 -19.55 -8.65 -14.77
C HIS A 62 -19.41 -8.78 -16.29
N SER A 63 -18.23 -8.47 -16.86
CA SER A 63 -17.99 -8.67 -18.30
C SER A 63 -17.99 -10.13 -18.75
N LYS A 64 -17.55 -11.06 -17.90
CA LYS A 64 -17.50 -12.49 -18.25
C LYS A 64 -18.82 -13.26 -18.04
N GLY A 65 -19.80 -12.65 -17.38
CA GLY A 65 -21.14 -13.24 -17.18
C GLY A 65 -22.15 -12.82 -18.25
N GLN A 66 -21.73 -12.07 -19.28
CA GLN A 66 -22.56 -11.65 -20.41
C GLN A 66 -22.03 -12.16 -21.77
N GLU A 67 -21.10 -13.12 -21.74
CA GLU A 67 -20.70 -13.96 -22.88
C GLU A 67 -21.35 -15.34 -22.71
#